data_AF-A0ABD1AM78-F1
#
_entry.id   AF-A0ABD1AM78-F1
#
_cell.length_a   1.000
_cell.length_b   1.000
_cell.length_c   1.000
_cell.angle_alpha   90.00
_cell.angle_beta   90.00
_cell.angle_gamma   90.00
#
_symmetry.space_group_name_H-M   'P 1'
#
loop_
_entity.id
_entity.type
_entity.pdbx_description
1 polymer ?
#
loop_
_entity_poly.entity_id
_entity_poly.type
_entity_poly.pdbx_seq_one_letter_code
_entity_poly.pdbx_strand_id
1 'polypeptide(L)'
;MAEMKKTVRDLHERPCDVKRRNTDVLLGSGYKPRSEMTPFYESFGLFDMASPQVVNNFCDQLEASTDQREIILKYAKATDGLARDLARRLAESYGVVETHFYRDWPSQLRMNKYHLNPETIGELGVGLHTDPGFLTILQGDEDVPGLEVMA
;
A
#
# COMPACT_ATOMS: atom_id res chain seq x y z
N MET A 1 12.88 -2.91 5.05
CA MET A 1 11.53 -3.06 5.66
C MET A 1 11.29 -2.07 6.81
N ALA A 2 12.15 -2.02 7.84
CA ALA A 2 12.02 -1.05 8.94
C ALA A 2 12.10 0.43 8.50
N GLU A 3 13.00 0.74 7.57
CA GLU A 3 13.13 2.10 7.00
C GLU A 3 11.84 2.55 6.31
N MET A 4 11.22 1.67 5.51
CA MET A 4 9.93 1.96 4.87
C MET A 4 8.84 2.20 5.92
N LYS A 5 8.77 1.40 6.98
CA LYS A 5 7.81 1.61 8.10
C LYS A 5 8.00 3.01 8.72
N LYS A 6 9.25 3.45 8.93
CA LYS A 6 9.56 4.79 9.43
C LYS A 6 9.14 5.88 8.44
N THR A 7 9.42 5.69 7.15
CA THR A 7 8.99 6.62 6.09
C THR A 7 7.48 6.76 6.06
N VAL A 8 6.73 5.65 6.07
CA VAL A 8 5.26 5.67 6.10
C VAL A 8 4.72 6.46 7.30
N ARG A 9 5.29 6.23 8.50
CA ARG A 9 4.91 7.01 9.69
C ARG A 9 5.14 8.51 9.48
N ASP A 10 6.32 8.90 9.01
CA ASP A 10 6.65 10.31 8.79
C ASP A 10 5.76 10.98 7.72
N LEU A 11 5.41 10.25 6.66
CA LEU A 11 4.47 10.75 5.64
C LEU A 11 3.07 11.00 6.21
N HIS A 12 2.58 10.17 7.14
CA HIS A 12 1.28 10.36 7.79
C HIS A 12 1.23 11.56 8.74
N GLU A 13 2.38 12.01 9.23
CA GLU A 13 2.52 13.23 10.04
C GLU A 13 2.57 14.52 9.21
N ARG A 14 2.55 14.43 7.87
CA ARG A 14 2.50 15.61 7.01
C ARG A 14 1.19 16.39 7.19
N PRO A 15 1.20 17.73 6.99
CA PRO A 15 -0.01 18.55 7.08
C PRO A 15 -1.12 18.05 6.16
N CYS A 16 -2.39 18.23 6.57
CA CYS A 16 -3.55 17.69 5.84
C CYS A 16 -3.66 18.17 4.39
N ASP A 17 -3.29 19.42 4.12
CA ASP A 17 -3.22 20.00 2.78
C ASP A 17 -2.15 19.31 1.92
N VAL A 18 -0.99 18.97 2.50
CA VAL A 18 0.05 18.17 1.83
C VAL A 18 -0.49 16.79 1.46
N LYS A 19 -1.11 16.09 2.42
CA LYS A 19 -1.66 14.75 2.21
C LYS A 19 -2.73 14.71 1.12
N ARG A 20 -3.56 15.74 1.04
CA ARG A 20 -4.61 15.91 0.01
C ARG A 20 -4.07 16.12 -1.40
N ARG A 21 -2.77 16.42 -1.59
CA ARG A 21 -2.14 16.47 -2.92
C ARG A 21 -1.94 15.09 -3.54
N ASN A 22 -1.99 14.01 -2.74
CA ASN A 22 -2.00 12.65 -3.28
C ASN A 22 -3.41 12.31 -3.81
N THR A 23 -3.64 12.68 -5.07
CA THR A 23 -4.94 12.53 -5.73
C THR A 23 -5.14 11.17 -6.39
N ASP A 24 -6.39 10.83 -6.65
CA ASP A 24 -6.79 9.63 -7.36
C ASP A 24 -6.35 9.66 -8.83
N VAL A 25 -5.65 8.60 -9.27
CA VAL A 25 -5.43 8.27 -10.69
C VAL A 25 -6.53 7.33 -11.15
N LEU A 26 -6.85 6.35 -10.30
CA LEU A 26 -8.09 5.57 -10.36
C LEU A 26 -8.92 5.89 -9.12
N LEU A 27 -10.23 5.68 -9.18
CA LEU A 27 -11.12 5.97 -8.06
C LEU A 27 -10.65 5.26 -6.78
N GLY A 28 -10.35 6.05 -5.75
CA GLY A 28 -9.84 5.60 -4.47
C GLY A 28 -8.37 5.16 -4.46
N SER A 29 -7.57 5.46 -5.49
CA SER A 29 -6.16 5.06 -5.56
C SER A 29 -5.21 5.95 -4.77
N GLY A 30 -5.58 7.19 -4.49
CA GLY A 30 -4.79 8.19 -3.78
C GLY A 30 -5.10 8.24 -2.28
N TYR A 31 -5.03 9.45 -1.72
CA TYR A 31 -5.23 9.69 -0.30
C TYR A 31 -6.69 9.49 0.11
N LYS A 32 -6.89 8.65 1.13
CA LYS A 32 -8.18 8.44 1.79
C LYS A 32 -8.10 9.01 3.21
N PRO A 33 -8.75 10.15 3.49
CA PRO A 33 -8.87 10.66 4.85
C PRO A 33 -9.82 9.78 5.66
N ARG A 34 -9.74 9.88 6.99
CA ARG A 34 -10.76 9.33 7.89
C ARG A 34 -12.12 9.94 7.58
N SER A 35 -13.16 9.12 7.66
CA SER A 35 -14.55 9.52 7.38
C SER A 35 -15.49 8.82 8.36
N GLU A 36 -16.77 9.17 8.38
CA GLU A 36 -17.76 8.46 9.20
C GLU A 36 -17.85 6.96 8.87
N MET A 37 -17.61 6.58 7.60
CA MET A 37 -17.60 5.17 7.17
C MET A 37 -16.31 4.43 7.56
N THR A 38 -15.21 5.17 7.71
CA THR A 38 -13.88 4.62 8.01
C THR A 38 -13.19 5.49 9.07
N PRO A 39 -13.72 5.53 10.31
CA PRO A 39 -13.29 6.49 11.32
C PRO A 39 -11.87 6.24 11.83
N PHE A 40 -11.35 5.03 11.65
CA PHE A 40 -10.03 4.63 12.13
C PHE A 40 -8.98 4.55 11.02
N TYR A 41 -9.39 4.61 9.75
CA TYR A 41 -8.51 4.29 8.63
C TYR A 41 -8.14 5.54 7.82
N GLU A 42 -6.84 5.76 7.68
CA GLU A 42 -6.23 6.76 6.79
C GLU A 42 -5.25 6.04 5.86
N SER A 43 -5.22 6.40 4.58
CA SER A 43 -4.29 5.76 3.65
C SER A 43 -3.75 6.71 2.59
N PHE A 44 -2.52 6.49 2.16
CA PHE A 44 -2.01 6.95 0.88
C PHE A 44 -2.02 5.83 -0.15
N GLY A 45 -1.99 6.19 -1.42
CA GLY A 45 -1.74 5.22 -2.47
C GLY A 45 -1.14 5.81 -3.74
N LEU A 46 -0.54 4.91 -4.51
CA LEU A 46 -0.07 5.19 -5.85
C LEU A 46 -0.35 3.96 -6.73
N PHE A 47 -0.86 4.23 -7.93
CA PHE A 47 -1.24 3.21 -8.90
C PHE A 47 -0.16 3.11 -9.99
N ASP A 48 0.31 1.90 -10.26
CA ASP A 48 1.51 1.60 -11.06
C ASP A 48 2.84 1.88 -10.32
N MET A 49 3.04 1.17 -9.20
CA MET A 49 4.26 1.24 -8.40
C MET A 49 5.52 0.70 -9.09
N ALA A 50 5.37 0.01 -10.22
CA ALA A 50 6.50 -0.46 -11.03
C ALA A 50 7.15 0.69 -11.81
N SER A 51 6.42 1.79 -12.07
CA SER A 51 6.92 2.97 -12.76
C SER A 51 7.67 3.92 -11.80
N PRO A 52 8.99 4.13 -12.00
CA PRO A 52 9.75 5.07 -11.17
C PRO A 52 9.21 6.50 -11.28
N GLN A 53 8.66 6.88 -12.43
CA GLN A 53 8.05 8.20 -12.60
C GLN A 53 6.83 8.39 -11.71
N VAL A 54 5.96 7.37 -11.62
CA VAL A 54 4.78 7.41 -10.75
C VAL A 54 5.21 7.50 -9.29
N VAL A 55 6.20 6.71 -8.88
CA VAL A 55 6.74 6.76 -7.51
C VAL A 55 7.35 8.13 -7.20
N ASN A 56 8.06 8.74 -8.16
CA ASN A 56 8.62 10.07 -8.00
C ASN A 56 7.54 11.14 -7.88
N ASN A 57 6.50 11.10 -8.72
CA ASN A 57 5.38 12.03 -8.63
C ASN A 57 4.66 11.92 -7.27
N PHE A 58 4.48 10.70 -6.76
CA PHE A 58 3.95 10.46 -5.42
C PHE A 58 4.81 11.12 -4.33
N CYS A 59 6.14 10.96 -4.44
CA CYS A 59 7.08 11.58 -3.51
C CYS A 59 7.02 13.12 -3.58
N ASP A 60 6.84 13.70 -4.76
CA ASP A 60 6.68 15.15 -4.95
C ASP A 60 5.40 15.66 -4.28
N GLN A 61 4.27 14.94 -4.45
CA GLN A 61 2.98 15.30 -3.85
C GLN A 61 3.04 15.37 -2.32
N LEU A 62 3.82 14.48 -1.68
CA LEU A 62 3.95 14.38 -0.23
C LEU A 62 5.18 15.09 0.35
N GLU A 63 5.92 15.83 -0.48
CA GLU A 63 7.18 16.50 -0.06
C GLU A 63 8.14 15.53 0.63
N ALA A 64 8.27 14.33 0.07
CA ALA A 64 9.19 13.33 0.57
C ALA A 64 10.64 13.79 0.37
N SER A 65 11.48 13.59 1.39
CA SER A 65 12.91 13.87 1.29
C SER A 65 13.60 12.96 0.27
N THR A 66 14.84 13.30 -0.12
CA THR A 66 15.67 12.46 -0.99
C THR A 66 15.79 11.04 -0.45
N ASP A 67 16.09 10.89 0.85
CA ASP A 67 16.22 9.58 1.49
C ASP A 67 14.90 8.80 1.47
N GLN A 68 13.78 9.46 1.76
CA GLN A 68 12.46 8.83 1.71
C GLN A 68 12.11 8.35 0.32
N ARG A 69 12.39 9.18 -0.70
CA ARG A 69 12.20 8.82 -2.11
C ARG A 69 13.01 7.60 -2.49
N GLU A 70 14.28 7.54 -2.12
CA GLU A 70 15.12 6.37 -2.39
C GLU A 70 14.58 5.11 -1.72
N ILE A 71 14.14 5.22 -0.46
CA ILE A 71 13.54 4.10 0.28
C ILE A 71 12.27 3.61 -0.43
N ILE A 72 11.38 4.52 -0.83
CA ILE A 72 10.11 4.16 -1.50
C ILE A 72 10.39 3.51 -2.86
N LEU A 73 11.32 4.04 -3.66
CA LEU A 73 11.71 3.45 -4.94
C LEU A 73 12.28 2.04 -4.79
N LYS A 74 13.21 1.85 -3.84
CA LYS A 74 13.81 0.53 -3.55
C LYS A 74 12.75 -0.45 -3.06
N TYR A 75 11.87 -0.01 -2.17
CA TYR A 75 10.77 -0.82 -1.64
C TYR A 75 9.78 -1.23 -2.73
N ALA A 76 9.32 -0.27 -3.54
CA ALA A 76 8.36 -0.53 -4.60
C ALA A 76 8.91 -1.54 -5.62
N LYS A 77 10.16 -1.36 -6.05
CA LYS A 77 10.83 -2.30 -6.96
C LYS A 77 10.95 -3.70 -6.35
N ALA A 78 11.36 -3.80 -5.08
CA ALA A 78 11.55 -5.10 -4.42
C ALA A 78 10.22 -5.84 -4.25
N THR A 79 9.17 -5.14 -3.83
CA THR A 79 7.84 -5.73 -3.59
C THR A 79 7.15 -6.11 -4.90
N ASP A 80 7.23 -5.28 -5.95
CA ASP A 80 6.72 -5.64 -7.29
C ASP A 80 7.46 -6.86 -7.86
N GLY A 81 8.79 -6.91 -7.70
CA GLY A 81 9.59 -8.08 -8.09
C GLY A 81 9.16 -9.35 -7.36
N LEU A 82 8.90 -9.27 -6.05
CA LEU A 82 8.39 -10.40 -5.26
C LEU A 82 6.98 -10.81 -5.72
N ALA A 83 6.08 -9.86 -5.97
CA ALA A 83 4.73 -10.15 -6.43
C ALA A 83 4.73 -10.87 -7.80
N ARG A 84 5.59 -10.43 -8.73
CA ARG A 84 5.78 -11.07 -10.03
C ARG A 84 6.37 -12.48 -9.89
N ASP A 85 7.33 -12.68 -8.99
CA ASP A 85 7.88 -14.01 -8.71
C ASP A 85 6.82 -14.97 -8.16
N LEU A 86 6.00 -14.50 -7.21
CA LEU A 86 4.89 -15.29 -6.66
C LEU A 86 3.83 -15.62 -7.70
N ALA A 87 3.46 -14.65 -8.56
CA ALA A 87 2.52 -14.88 -9.65
C ALA A 87 3.02 -15.94 -10.65
N ARG A 88 4.31 -15.90 -11.00
CA ARG A 88 4.97 -16.93 -11.83
C ARG A 88 4.90 -18.30 -11.19
N ARG A 89 5.28 -18.40 -9.91
CA ARG A 89 5.27 -19.66 -9.14
C ARG A 89 3.86 -20.24 -9.03
N LEU A 90 2.85 -19.40 -8.87
CA LEU A 90 1.45 -19.82 -8.90
C LEU A 90 1.11 -20.44 -10.26
N ALA A 91 1.40 -19.77 -11.38
CA ALA A 91 1.20 -20.36 -12.70
C ALA A 91 1.92 -21.71 -12.90
N GLU A 92 3.19 -21.79 -12.48
CA GLU A 92 3.97 -23.03 -12.54
C GLU A 92 3.32 -24.15 -11.72
N SER A 93 2.81 -23.84 -10.52
CA SER A 93 2.14 -24.83 -9.66
C SER A 93 0.87 -25.42 -10.26
N TYR A 94 0.21 -24.67 -11.15
CA TYR A 94 -0.98 -25.11 -11.87
C TYR A 94 -0.67 -25.67 -13.28
N GLY A 95 0.60 -25.77 -13.66
CA GLY A 95 1.00 -26.27 -14.98
C GLY A 95 0.60 -25.34 -16.14
N VAL A 96 0.44 -24.03 -15.87
CA VAL A 96 0.11 -23.03 -16.89
C VAL A 96 1.31 -22.85 -17.83
N VAL A 97 1.08 -22.93 -19.14
CA VAL A 97 2.14 -22.80 -20.17
C VAL A 97 2.70 -21.39 -20.23
N GLU A 98 1.83 -20.37 -20.20
CA GLU A 98 2.25 -18.96 -20.20
C GLU A 98 2.45 -18.46 -18.76
N THR A 99 3.68 -18.58 -18.26
CA THR A 99 4.03 -18.24 -16.87
C THR A 99 4.25 -16.75 -16.62
N HIS A 100 4.21 -15.92 -17.66
CA HIS A 100 4.41 -14.46 -17.59
C HIS A 100 3.15 -13.69 -18.03
N PHE A 101 1.98 -14.25 -17.74
CA PHE A 101 0.66 -13.67 -18.03
C PHE A 101 0.42 -12.28 -17.39
N TYR A 102 1.18 -11.95 -16.34
CA TYR A 102 1.07 -10.71 -15.56
C TYR A 102 1.98 -9.57 -16.06
N ARG A 103 2.70 -9.74 -17.18
CA ARG A 103 3.74 -8.77 -17.64
C ARG A 103 3.25 -7.32 -17.65
N ASP A 104 2.07 -7.10 -18.20
CA ASP A 104 1.48 -5.77 -18.39
C ASP A 104 0.53 -5.35 -17.26
N TRP A 105 0.46 -6.13 -16.18
CA TRP A 105 -0.42 -5.81 -15.06
C TRP A 105 0.18 -4.71 -14.19
N PRO A 106 -0.61 -3.68 -13.84
CA PRO A 106 -0.19 -2.66 -12.91
C PRO A 106 -0.22 -3.18 -11.48
N SER A 107 0.69 -2.68 -10.65
CA SER A 107 0.73 -2.94 -9.21
C SER A 107 0.34 -1.68 -8.45
N GLN A 108 -0.49 -1.80 -7.42
CA GLN A 108 -0.86 -0.68 -6.54
C GLN A 108 -0.15 -0.81 -5.19
N LEU A 109 0.45 0.29 -4.71
CA LEU A 109 0.97 0.38 -3.35
C LEU A 109 0.02 1.20 -2.48
N ARG A 110 -0.35 0.68 -1.30
CA ARG A 110 -1.10 1.39 -0.26
C ARG A 110 -0.30 1.49 1.03
N MET A 111 -0.34 2.64 1.67
CA MET A 111 0.32 2.91 2.95
C MET A 111 -0.73 3.33 3.98
N ASN A 112 -1.09 2.39 4.87
CA ASN A 112 -2.23 2.53 5.77
C ASN A 112 -1.80 2.96 7.18
N LYS A 113 -2.60 3.80 7.83
CA LYS A 113 -2.50 4.14 9.25
C LYS A 113 -3.85 3.90 9.91
N TYR A 114 -3.82 3.14 11.00
CA TYR A 114 -4.98 2.89 11.85
C TYR A 114 -4.88 3.78 13.10
N HIS A 115 -5.87 4.63 13.30
CA HIS A 115 -5.95 5.57 14.42
C HIS A 115 -6.79 4.95 15.54
N LEU A 116 -6.16 4.11 16.34
CA LEU A 116 -6.79 3.38 17.43
C LEU A 116 -6.61 4.13 18.75
N ASN A 117 -7.60 4.02 19.63
CA ASN A 117 -7.56 4.54 20.99
C ASN A 117 -8.23 3.53 21.96
N PRO A 118 -8.19 3.73 23.29
CA PRO A 118 -8.79 2.77 24.22
C PRO A 118 -10.29 2.52 24.02
N GLU A 119 -11.03 3.48 23.47
CA GLU A 119 -12.48 3.36 23.22
C GLU A 119 -12.76 2.50 21.97
N THR A 120 -11.80 2.36 21.05
CA THR A 120 -11.94 1.55 19.83
C THR A 120 -11.58 0.08 20.05
N ILE A 121 -11.23 -0.32 21.28
CA ILE A 121 -10.86 -1.71 21.57
C ILE A 121 -12.07 -2.63 21.39
N GLY A 122 -11.91 -3.67 20.57
CA GLY A 122 -12.97 -4.60 20.22
C GLY A 122 -13.80 -4.20 19.00
N GLU A 123 -13.57 -2.99 18.46
CA GLU A 123 -14.16 -2.58 17.18
C GLU A 123 -13.32 -3.04 15.98
N LEU A 124 -13.97 -3.17 14.82
CA LEU A 124 -13.29 -3.49 13.57
C LEU A 124 -12.62 -2.22 12.99
N GLY A 125 -11.29 -2.26 12.83
CA GLY A 125 -10.54 -1.15 12.22
C GLY A 125 -10.92 -0.89 10.76
N VAL A 126 -11.18 -1.96 10.01
CA VAL A 126 -11.74 -1.98 8.65
C VAL A 126 -12.70 -3.17 8.56
N GLY A 127 -13.84 -3.00 7.88
CA GLY A 127 -14.83 -4.06 7.72
C GLY A 127 -14.32 -5.25 6.88
N LEU A 128 -14.99 -6.39 7.03
CA LEU A 128 -14.72 -7.59 6.26
C LEU A 128 -14.83 -7.33 4.74
N HIS A 129 -13.79 -7.68 3.99
CA HIS A 129 -13.75 -7.50 2.54
C HIS A 129 -12.75 -8.46 1.88
N THR A 130 -12.77 -8.50 0.55
CA THR A 130 -11.74 -9.10 -0.29
C THR A 130 -11.08 -8.00 -1.11
N ASP A 131 -9.77 -8.14 -1.36
CA ASP A 131 -9.08 -7.26 -2.30
C ASP A 131 -9.57 -7.53 -3.74
N PRO A 132 -9.73 -6.48 -4.58
CA PRO A 132 -10.17 -6.65 -5.96
C PRO A 132 -9.08 -7.14 -6.92
N GLY A 133 -7.83 -7.19 -6.46
CA GLY A 133 -6.65 -7.55 -7.25
C GLY A 133 -6.36 -9.06 -7.26
N PHE A 134 -5.30 -9.44 -7.97
CA PHE A 134 -4.88 -10.84 -8.09
C PHE A 134 -4.15 -11.37 -6.86
N LEU A 135 -3.21 -10.58 -6.32
CA LEU A 135 -2.37 -10.96 -5.18
C LEU A 135 -1.97 -9.70 -4.40
N THR A 136 -2.03 -9.79 -3.08
CA THR A 136 -1.61 -8.73 -2.16
C THR A 136 -0.46 -9.22 -1.29
N ILE A 137 0.61 -8.41 -1.21
CA ILE A 137 1.69 -8.59 -0.23
C ILE A 137 1.51 -7.55 0.86
N LEU A 138 1.32 -8.01 2.10
CA LEU A 138 1.12 -7.15 3.25
C LEU A 138 2.34 -7.21 4.18
N GLN A 139 2.96 -6.06 4.43
CA GLN A 139 3.85 -5.87 5.57
C GLN A 139 3.03 -5.32 6.74
N GLY A 140 2.70 -6.18 7.70
CA GLY A 140 1.97 -5.80 8.91
C GLY A 140 2.79 -4.97 9.90
N ASP A 141 2.12 -4.34 10.86
CA ASP A 141 2.78 -3.70 11.99
C ASP A 141 3.13 -4.77 13.05
N GLU A 142 4.41 -5.06 13.22
CA GLU A 142 4.89 -6.09 14.16
C GLU A 142 4.56 -5.78 15.63
N ASP A 143 4.30 -4.51 15.95
CA ASP A 143 4.00 -4.06 17.31
C ASP A 143 2.49 -4.08 17.60
N VAL A 144 1.66 -4.14 16.56
CA VAL A 144 0.19 -4.06 16.66
C VAL A 144 -0.45 -5.06 15.69
N PRO A 145 -0.55 -6.35 16.05
CA PRO A 145 -1.26 -7.33 15.25
C PRO A 145 -2.78 -7.07 15.28
N GLY A 146 -3.47 -7.47 14.22
CA GLY A 146 -4.94 -7.31 14.16
C GLY A 146 -5.60 -7.75 12.86
N LEU A 147 -4.84 -8.29 11.89
CA LEU A 147 -5.43 -8.90 10.70
C LEU A 147 -6.00 -10.26 11.05
N GLU A 148 -7.28 -10.44 10.75
CA GLU A 148 -7.95 -11.74 10.77
C GLU A 148 -8.40 -12.09 9.34
N VAL A 149 -8.37 -13.37 9.00
CA VAL A 149 -8.81 -13.89 7.71
C VAL A 149 -9.82 -15.01 7.96
N MET A 150 -10.95 -14.95 7.25
CA MET A 150 -11.92 -16.04 7.29
C MET A 150 -11.37 -17.27 6.58
N ALA A 151 -11.43 -18.41 7.26
CA ALA A 151 -11.07 -19.72 6.73
C ALA A 151 -12.27 -20.43 6.10
#